data_AF-A0A522ELH4-F1
#
_entry.id   AF-A0A522ELH4-F1
#
_cell.length_a   1.000
_cell.length_b   1.000
_cell.length_c   1.000
_cell.angle_alpha   90.00
_cell.angle_beta   90.00
_cell.angle_gamma   90.00
#
_symmetry.space_group_name_H-M   'P 1'
#
loop_
_entity.id
_entity.type
_entity.pdbx_description
1 polymer ?
#
loop_
_entity_poly.entity_id
_entity_poly.type
_entity_poly.pdbx_seq_one_letter_code
_entity_poly.pdbx_strand_id
1 'polypeptide(L)'
;MKKILLLSMAALAAGLSFSALAYDGTNCKEPGVCWEPKPGYPDKVAGSKYDPKHDANELNKQAQSIKEMEARNEKRWRNFTKSGRFVYDVEEIAN
;
A
#
# COMPACT_ATOMS: atom_id res chain seq x y z
N MET A 1 -50.34 21.46 -6.54
CA MET A 1 -49.36 20.88 -7.50
C MET A 1 -47.93 21.35 -7.26
N LYS A 2 -47.61 22.66 -7.27
CA LYS A 2 -46.23 23.16 -7.02
C LYS A 2 -45.58 22.67 -5.72
N LYS A 3 -46.33 22.60 -4.61
CA LYS A 3 -45.80 22.11 -3.31
C LYS A 3 -45.44 20.62 -3.35
N ILE A 4 -46.25 19.80 -4.01
CA ILE A 4 -46.00 18.36 -4.19
C ILE A 4 -44.76 18.15 -5.06
N LEU A 5 -44.61 18.96 -6.13
CA LEU A 5 -43.44 18.91 -7.02
C LEU A 5 -42.15 19.33 -6.30
N LEU A 6 -42.21 20.36 -5.44
CA LEU A 6 -41.06 20.79 -4.64
C LEU A 6 -40.67 19.75 -3.58
N LEU A 7 -41.63 19.13 -2.92
CA LEU A 7 -41.41 18.03 -1.97
C LEU A 7 -40.79 16.81 -2.66
N SER A 8 -41.26 16.43 -3.85
CA SER A 8 -40.67 15.32 -4.61
C SER A 8 -39.25 15.63 -5.09
N MET A 9 -38.95 16.88 -5.48
CA MET A 9 -37.61 17.27 -5.90
C MET A 9 -36.63 17.32 -4.73
N ALA A 10 -37.08 17.77 -3.56
CA ALA A 10 -36.29 17.76 -2.33
C ALA A 10 -35.99 16.32 -1.86
N ALA A 11 -36.97 15.41 -1.96
CA ALA A 11 -36.77 13.99 -1.65
C ALA A 11 -35.76 13.32 -2.60
N LEU A 12 -35.82 13.63 -3.89
CA LEU A 12 -34.86 13.12 -4.88
C LEU A 12 -33.44 13.66 -4.65
N ALA A 13 -33.32 14.97 -4.36
CA ALA A 13 -32.03 15.59 -4.04
C ALA A 13 -31.42 15.02 -2.75
N ALA A 14 -32.23 14.81 -1.71
CA ALA A 14 -31.78 14.16 -0.47
C ALA A 14 -31.33 12.71 -0.72
N GLY A 15 -32.06 11.93 -1.53
CA GLY A 15 -31.70 10.55 -1.87
C GLY A 15 -30.37 10.43 -2.63
N LEU A 16 -30.03 11.39 -3.49
CA LEU A 16 -28.75 11.43 -4.21
C LEU A 16 -27.56 11.89 -3.34
N SER A 17 -27.82 12.53 -2.20
CA SER A 17 -26.78 13.08 -1.31
C SER A 17 -26.16 12.04 -0.36
N PHE A 18 -26.80 10.88 -0.16
CA PHE A 18 -26.34 9.85 0.78
C PHE A 18 -25.17 8.99 0.28
N SER A 19 -24.82 9.09 -1.01
CA SER A 19 -23.70 8.34 -1.60
C SER A 19 -22.31 8.73 -1.05
N ALA A 20 -22.22 9.84 -0.31
CA ALA A 20 -20.97 10.38 0.21
C ALA A 20 -20.45 9.70 1.50
N LEU A 21 -21.18 8.75 2.09
CA LEU A 21 -20.84 8.15 3.41
C LEU A 21 -20.34 6.70 3.38
N ALA A 22 -20.18 6.10 2.20
CA ALA A 22 -20.11 4.64 2.13
C ALA A 22 -18.73 3.99 2.36
N TYR A 23 -17.76 4.76 2.86
CA TYR A 23 -16.59 4.28 3.59
C TYR A 23 -16.05 5.49 4.38
N ASP A 24 -16.43 5.58 5.66
CA ASP A 24 -16.10 6.69 6.57
C ASP A 24 -14.94 6.37 7.54
N GLY A 25 -14.46 5.13 7.54
CA GLY A 25 -13.34 4.67 8.36
C GLY A 25 -13.70 4.27 9.79
N THR A 26 -14.99 4.23 10.15
CA THR A 26 -15.44 3.95 11.53
C THR A 26 -15.93 2.52 11.76
N ASN A 27 -16.22 1.77 10.70
CA ASN A 27 -16.61 0.37 10.78
C ASN A 27 -15.39 -0.55 10.74
N CYS A 28 -15.03 -1.15 11.88
CA CYS A 28 -13.85 -1.99 12.01
C CYS A 28 -14.25 -3.47 12.16
N LYS A 29 -13.80 -4.31 11.22
CA LYS A 29 -13.99 -5.77 11.26
C LYS A 29 -13.30 -6.39 12.48
N GLU A 30 -12.14 -5.85 12.82
CA GLU A 30 -11.33 -6.17 14.00
C GLU A 30 -10.49 -4.93 14.38
N PRO A 31 -9.93 -4.85 15.60
CA PRO A 31 -9.16 -3.68 16.03
C PRO A 31 -8.02 -3.34 15.06
N GLY A 32 -8.06 -2.13 14.49
CA GLY A 32 -7.07 -1.64 13.52
C GLY A 32 -7.35 -2.00 12.05
N VAL A 33 -8.42 -2.76 11.75
CA VAL A 33 -8.81 -3.14 10.39
C VAL A 33 -10.20 -2.59 10.08
N CYS A 34 -10.23 -1.37 9.55
CA CYS A 34 -11.47 -0.64 9.27
C CYS A 34 -11.69 -0.37 7.78
N TRP A 35 -10.92 -0.99 6.90
CA TRP A 35 -11.04 -0.80 5.45
C TRP A 35 -12.32 -1.43 4.90
N GLU A 36 -13.02 -0.72 4.02
CA GLU A 36 -14.19 -1.19 3.28
C GLU A 36 -14.12 -0.73 1.81
N PRO A 37 -14.63 -1.51 0.84
CA PRO A 37 -14.75 -1.06 -0.53
C PRO A 37 -15.85 0.00 -0.66
N LYS A 38 -15.56 1.10 -1.35
CA LYS A 38 -16.58 2.11 -1.71
C LYS A 38 -17.68 1.49 -2.58
N PRO A 39 -18.91 2.03 -2.60
CA PRO A 39 -19.97 1.54 -3.48
C PRO A 39 -19.53 1.51 -4.94
N GLY A 40 -19.76 0.38 -5.59
CA GLY A 40 -19.35 0.14 -6.97
C GLY A 40 -17.90 -0.31 -7.15
N TYR A 41 -17.13 -0.47 -6.07
CA TYR A 41 -15.77 -1.05 -6.08
C TYR A 41 -15.77 -2.45 -5.47
N PRO A 42 -14.90 -3.36 -5.96
CA PRO A 42 -14.83 -4.72 -5.44
C PRO A 42 -14.04 -4.80 -4.13
N ASP A 43 -14.39 -5.75 -3.28
CA ASP A 43 -13.63 -6.12 -2.07
C ASP A 43 -12.22 -6.64 -2.40
N LYS A 44 -12.10 -7.40 -3.51
CA LYS A 44 -10.83 -7.92 -4.03
C LYS A 44 -10.55 -7.38 -5.43
N VAL A 45 -9.35 -6.86 -5.63
CA VAL A 45 -8.96 -6.27 -6.93
C VAL A 45 -8.52 -7.32 -7.96
N ALA A 46 -8.06 -8.50 -7.53
CA ALA A 46 -7.62 -9.57 -8.42
C ALA A 46 -8.76 -10.03 -9.35
N GLY A 47 -8.50 -10.08 -10.65
CA GLY A 47 -9.49 -10.40 -11.69
C GLY A 47 -10.49 -9.29 -12.00
N SER A 48 -10.45 -8.16 -11.31
CA SER A 48 -11.31 -7.00 -11.60
C SER A 48 -10.70 -6.11 -12.68
N LYS A 49 -11.45 -5.09 -13.13
CA LYS A 49 -10.91 -4.02 -13.99
C LYS A 49 -9.86 -3.14 -13.30
N TYR A 50 -9.69 -3.29 -11.98
CA TYR A 50 -8.71 -2.58 -11.15
C TYR A 50 -7.55 -3.50 -10.73
N ASP A 51 -7.42 -4.70 -11.31
CA ASP A 51 -6.33 -5.62 -11.01
C ASP A 51 -4.96 -4.99 -11.39
N PRO A 52 -4.05 -4.77 -10.43
CA PRO A 52 -2.77 -4.12 -10.70
C PRO A 52 -1.77 -5.02 -11.43
N LYS A 53 -1.98 -6.35 -11.44
CA LYS A 53 -1.16 -7.33 -12.16
C LYS A 53 0.36 -7.15 -11.97
N HIS A 54 0.77 -6.87 -10.73
CA HIS A 54 2.18 -6.71 -10.40
C HIS A 54 2.98 -7.97 -10.76
N ASP A 55 4.13 -7.79 -11.41
CA ASP A 55 5.10 -8.86 -11.60
C ASP A 55 5.78 -9.18 -10.25
N ALA A 56 5.74 -10.45 -9.86
CA ALA A 56 6.38 -10.93 -8.65
C ALA A 56 7.90 -10.67 -8.66
N ASN A 57 8.54 -10.70 -9.83
CA ASN A 57 9.96 -10.43 -9.96
C ASN A 57 10.29 -8.96 -9.61
N GLU A 58 9.45 -8.02 -10.05
CA GLU A 58 9.62 -6.60 -9.73
C GLU A 58 9.40 -6.32 -8.24
N LEU A 59 8.36 -6.90 -7.64
CA LEU A 59 8.09 -6.75 -6.21
C LEU A 59 9.25 -7.26 -5.32
N ASN A 60 9.96 -8.29 -5.77
CA ASN A 60 11.04 -8.91 -5.01
C ASN A 60 12.39 -8.16 -5.09
N LYS A 61 12.57 -7.22 -6.03
CA LYS A 61 13.84 -6.51 -6.22
C LYS A 61 14.32 -5.76 -4.98
N GLN A 62 13.40 -5.17 -4.21
CA GLN A 62 13.75 -4.44 -2.99
C GLN A 62 14.40 -5.35 -1.94
N ALA A 63 13.85 -6.56 -1.73
CA ALA A 63 14.37 -7.50 -0.76
C ALA A 63 15.74 -8.05 -1.19
N GLN A 64 15.90 -8.34 -2.49
CA GLN A 64 17.19 -8.78 -3.04
C GLN A 64 18.27 -7.70 -2.88
N SER A 65 17.95 -6.44 -3.21
CA SER A 65 18.85 -5.30 -3.03
C SER A 65 19.30 -5.15 -1.57
N ILE A 66 18.37 -5.25 -0.62
CA ILE A 66 18.67 -5.18 0.82
C ILE A 66 19.62 -6.31 1.23
N LYS A 67 19.34 -7.56 0.84
CA LYS A 67 20.19 -8.71 1.16
C LYS A 67 21.62 -8.53 0.66
N GLU A 68 21.79 -8.00 -0.55
CA GLU A 68 23.11 -7.72 -1.09
C GLU A 68 23.80 -6.54 -0.38
N MET A 69 23.05 -5.51 0.00
CA MET A 69 23.58 -4.41 0.83
C MET A 69 24.07 -4.93 2.19
N GLU A 70 23.29 -5.78 2.85
CA GLU A 70 23.63 -6.42 4.13
C GLU A 70 24.90 -7.26 4.00
N ALA A 71 25.00 -8.11 2.97
CA ALA A 71 26.19 -8.91 2.72
C ALA A 71 27.45 -8.06 2.50
N ARG A 72 27.34 -6.96 1.74
CA ARG A 72 28.45 -6.02 1.55
C ARG A 72 28.83 -5.32 2.87
N ASN A 73 27.84 -4.90 3.67
CA ASN A 73 28.08 -4.28 4.97
C ASN A 73 28.74 -5.23 5.97
N GLU A 74 28.32 -6.49 5.99
CA GLU A 74 28.95 -7.52 6.82
C GLU A 74 30.42 -7.72 6.42
N LYS A 75 30.74 -7.79 5.13
CA LYS A 75 32.13 -7.89 4.64
C LYS A 75 32.97 -6.70 5.13
N ARG A 76 32.45 -5.47 5.00
CA ARG A 76 33.11 -4.25 5.48
C ARG A 76 33.35 -4.28 6.98
N TRP A 77 32.34 -4.68 7.75
CA TRP A 77 32.43 -4.75 9.21
C TRP A 77 33.47 -5.76 9.66
N ARG A 78 33.43 -6.98 9.09
CA ARG A 78 34.41 -8.04 9.39
C ARG A 78 35.85 -7.59 9.09
N ASN A 79 36.08 -6.90 7.97
CA ASN A 79 37.40 -6.35 7.66
C ASN A 79 37.83 -5.26 8.65
N PHE A 80 36.93 -4.34 8.98
CA PHE A 80 37.22 -3.27 9.92
C PHE A 80 37.57 -3.81 11.31
N THR A 81 36.79 -4.77 11.83
CA THR A 81 37.05 -5.39 13.13
C THR A 81 38.38 -6.16 13.16
N LYS A 82 38.76 -6.84 12.07
CA LYS A 82 40.02 -7.61 12.01
C LYS A 82 41.25 -6.74 11.82
N SER A 83 41.16 -5.69 11.00
CA SER A 83 42.32 -4.90 10.57
C SER A 83 42.48 -3.56 11.30
N GLY A 84 41.40 -3.05 11.92
CA GLY A 84 41.34 -1.68 12.46
C GLY A 84 41.22 -0.59 11.40
N ARG A 85 41.22 -0.92 10.10
CA ARG A 85 41.10 0.02 8.99
C ARG A 85 39.78 -0.19 8.23
N PHE A 86 39.00 0.87 8.11
CA PHE A 86 37.77 0.82 7.33
C PHE A 86 38.07 0.85 5.82
N VAL A 87 37.38 0.01 5.07
CA VAL A 87 37.45 -0.06 3.60
C VAL A 87 36.02 -0.18 3.07
N TYR A 88 35.60 0.74 2.21
CA TYR A 88 34.24 0.75 1.67
C TYR A 88 34.09 -0.14 0.44
N ASP A 89 35.07 -0.08 -0.48
CA ASP A 89 35.08 -0.92 -1.67
C ASP A 89 35.31 -2.38 -1.26
N VAL A 90 34.34 -3.23 -1.58
CA VAL A 90 34.37 -4.64 -1.19
C VAL A 90 35.35 -5.46 -2.03
N GLU A 91 35.76 -4.95 -3.19
CA GLU A 91 36.77 -5.56 -4.06
C GLU A 91 38.19 -5.35 -3.53
N GLU A 92 38.41 -4.30 -2.74
CA GLU A 92 39.69 -4.02 -2.06
C GLU A 92 39.86 -4.75 -0.72
N ILE A 93 38.84 -5.45 -0.24
CA ILE A 93 38.91 -6.27 0.99
C ILE A 93 39.43 -7.66 0.62
N ALA A 94 40.61 -8.02 1.14
CA ALA A 94 41.21 -9.34 0.97
C ALA A 94 40.21 -10.46 1.30
N ASN A 95 40.14 -11.48 0.43
CA ASN A 95 39.25 -12.63 0.58
C ASN A 95 39.64 -13.50 1.79
#